data_AF-A0A7J3KSS4-F1
#
_entry.id   AF-A0A7J3KSS4-F1
#
_cell.length_a   1.000
_cell.length_b   1.000
_cell.length_c   1.000
_cell.angle_alpha   90.00
_cell.angle_beta   90.00
_cell.angle_gamma   90.00
#
_symmetry.space_group_name_H-M   'P 1'
#
loop_
_entity.id
_entity.type
_entity.pdbx_description
1 polymer ?
#
loop_
_entity_poly.entity_id
_entity_poly.type
_entity_poly.pdbx_seq_one_letter_code
_entity_poly.pdbx_strand_id
1 'polypeptide(L)' 'MVPIRCFSCGKLLADKWNLFKSRVANGEDPAKVLDDLGIKRYCCRTVMLSTVEFIDDVIKYAIYRRRE' A
#
# COMPACT_ATOMS: atom_id res chain seq x y z
N MET A 1 6.66 -1.34 0.88
CA MET A 1 6.55 -2.36 -0.20
C MET A 1 5.13 -2.88 -0.23
N VAL A 2 4.47 -2.86 -1.40
CA VAL A 2 3.04 -3.15 -1.56
C VAL A 2 2.83 -4.15 -2.70
N PRO A 3 1.85 -5.06 -2.61
CA PRO A 3 1.53 -5.97 -3.71
C PRO A 3 1.18 -5.21 -4.99
N ILE A 4 1.81 -5.58 -6.11
CA ILE A 4 1.59 -4.95 -7.41
C ILE A 4 0.14 -5.11 -7.87
N ARG A 5 -0.43 -6.31 -7.66
CA ARG A 5 -1.81 -6.67 -8.03
C ARG A 5 -2.56 -7.21 -6.82
N CYS A 6 -3.88 -7.10 -6.84
CA CYS A 6 -4.75 -7.75 -5.85
C CYS A 6 -4.70 -9.28 -5.99
N PHE A 7 -4.62 -9.97 -4.84
CA PHE A 7 -4.56 -11.43 -4.78
C PHE A 7 -5.80 -12.14 -5.34
N SER A 8 -6.98 -11.52 -5.26
CA SER A 8 -8.22 -12.14 -5.77
C SER A 8 -8.60 -11.64 -7.16
N CYS A 9 -8.60 -10.31 -7.37
CA CYS A 9 -9.12 -9.69 -8.60
C CYS A 9 -8.06 -9.49 -9.68
N GLY A 10 -6.77 -9.61 -9.36
CA GLY A 10 -5.66 -9.34 -10.29
C GLY A 10 -5.52 -7.88 -10.73
N LYS A 11 -6.39 -6.97 -10.28
CA LYS A 11 -6.33 -5.54 -10.61
C LYS A 11 -5.02 -4.92 -10.10
N LEU A 12 -4.44 -4.03 -10.89
CA LEU A 12 -3.25 -3.24 -10.50
C LEU A 12 -3.60 -2.31 -9.32
N LEU A 13 -2.82 -2.39 -8.24
CA LEU A 13 -3.02 -1.59 -7.03
C LEU A 13 -1.82 -0.72 -6.65
N ALA A 14 -0.59 -1.14 -6.97
CA ALA A 14 0.62 -0.43 -6.54
C ALA A 14 0.72 1.02 -7.04
N ASP A 15 0.25 1.30 -8.25
CA ASP A 15 0.18 2.67 -8.82
C ASP A 15 -0.54 3.66 -7.89
N LYS A 16 -1.60 3.21 -7.22
CA LYS A 16 -2.50 4.05 -6.42
C LYS A 16 -2.12 4.13 -4.95
N TRP A 17 -1.15 3.32 -4.51
CA TRP A 17 -0.80 3.19 -3.10
C TRP A 17 -0.29 4.50 -2.49
N ASN A 18 0.65 5.16 -3.17
CA ASN A 18 1.27 6.37 -2.66
C ASN A 18 0.24 7.50 -2.48
N LEU A 19 -0.69 7.65 -3.44
CA LEU A 19 -1.75 8.65 -3.35
C LEU A 19 -2.73 8.33 -2.21
N PHE A 20 -3.10 7.05 -2.03
CA PHE A 20 -3.91 6.60 -0.91
C PHE A 20 -3.24 6.92 0.43
N LYS A 21 -1.96 6.56 0.59
CA LYS A 21 -1.18 6.80 1.81
C LYS A 21 -1.08 8.29 2.15
N SER A 22 -0.77 9.15 1.17
CA SER A 22 -0.67 10.59 1.39
C SER A 22 -2.01 11.22 1.77
N ARG A 23 -3.11 10.85 1.11
CA ARG A 23 -4.44 11.41 1.42
C ARG A 23 -4.96 10.97 2.79
N VAL A 24 -4.77 9.70 3.15
CA VAL A 24 -5.11 9.20 4.48
C VAL A 24 -4.25 9.86 5.56
N ALA A 25 -2.96 10.09 5.30
CA ALA A 25 -2.08 10.83 6.21
C ALA A 25 -2.50 12.30 6.39
N ASN A 26 -3.12 12.91 5.38
CA ASN A 26 -3.71 14.26 5.46
C ASN A 26 -5.04 14.30 6.26
N GLY A 27 -5.53 13.15 6.74
CA GLY A 27 -6.77 13.06 7.53
C GLY A 27 -8.05 12.88 6.70
N GLU A 28 -7.94 12.58 5.40
CA GLU A 28 -9.11 12.21 4.60
C GLU A 28 -9.65 10.82 5.00
N ASP A 29 -10.97 10.65 4.93
CA ASP A 29 -11.61 9.37 5.22
C ASP A 29 -11.18 8.29 4.19
N PRO A 30 -10.66 7.14 4.63
CA PRO A 30 -10.11 6.13 3.74
C PRO A 30 -11.16 5.52 2.80
N ALA A 31 -12.45 5.46 3.17
CA ALA A 31 -13.48 4.97 2.26
C ALA A 31 -13.70 5.95 1.10
N LYS A 32 -13.77 7.26 1.38
CA LYS A 32 -13.89 8.29 0.33
C LYS A 32 -12.70 8.27 -0.62
N VAL A 33 -11.48 8.12 -0.10
CA VAL A 33 -10.27 8.04 -0.94
C VAL A 33 -10.29 6.80 -1.84
N LEU A 34 -10.70 5.64 -1.33
CA LEU A 34 -10.82 4.41 -2.12
C LEU A 34 -11.88 4.52 -3.23
N ASP A 35 -12.97 5.23 -2.96
CA ASP A 35 -14.04 5.51 -3.92
C ASP A 35 -13.56 6.46 -5.03
N ASP A 36 -12.87 7.54 -4.69
CA ASP A 36 -12.27 8.48 -5.65
C ASP A 36 -11.21 7.80 -6.55
N LEU A 37 -10.41 6.91 -5.96
CA LEU A 37 -9.43 6.08 -6.68
C LEU A 37 -10.07 5.03 -7.60
N GLY A 38 -11.40 4.87 -7.61
CA GLY A 38 -12.12 3.92 -8.47
C GLY A 38 -11.92 2.46 -8.05
N ILE A 39 -11.68 2.20 -6.77
CA ILE A 39 -11.54 0.85 -6.21
C ILE A 39 -12.91 0.43 -5.66
N LYS A 40 -13.76 -0.15 -6.51
CA LYS A 40 -15.14 -0.51 -6.13
C LYS A 40 -15.27 -1.89 -5.45
N ARG A 41 -14.41 -2.85 -5.81
CA ARG A 41 -14.51 -4.23 -5.31
C ARG A 41 -13.88 -4.36 -3.92
N TYR A 42 -14.59 -5.04 -3.01
CA TYR A 42 -14.13 -5.27 -1.63
C TYR A 42 -12.76 -5.96 -1.58
N CYS A 43 -12.52 -6.98 -2.42
CA CYS A 43 -11.25 -7.73 -2.42
C CYS A 43 -10.04 -6.85 -2.72
N CYS A 44 -10.18 -5.87 -3.60
CA CYS A 44 -9.10 -4.94 -3.92
C CYS A 44 -8.99 -3.82 -2.84
N ARG A 45 -10.09 -3.48 -2.12
CA ARG A 45 -10.07 -2.57 -0.94
C ARG A 45 -9.39 -3.18 0.28
N THR A 46 -9.68 -4.44 0.59
CA THR A 46 -9.08 -5.16 1.71
C THR A 46 -7.55 -5.14 1.64
N VAL A 47 -7.00 -5.38 0.44
CA VAL A 47 -5.55 -5.32 0.23
C VAL A 47 -4.98 -3.93 0.54
N MET A 48 -5.63 -2.85 0.11
CA MET A 48 -5.15 -1.49 0.45
C MET A 48 -5.26 -1.21 1.96
N LEU A 49 -6.33 -1.62 2.61
CA LEU A 49 -6.49 -1.37 4.04
C LEU A 49 -5.52 -2.17 4.92
N SER A 50 -5.16 -3.38 4.50
CA SER A 50 -4.29 -4.28 5.29
C SER A 50 -2.80 -4.15 4.96
N THR A 51 -2.43 -3.46 3.88
CA THR A 51 -1.01 -3.35 3.51
C THR A 51 -0.27 -2.44 4.47
N VAL A 52 0.83 -2.95 5.01
CA VAL A 52 1.75 -2.25 5.90
C VAL A 52 3.16 -2.32 5.33
N GLU A 53 3.91 -1.22 5.45
CA GLU A 53 5.24 -1.10 4.87
C GLU A 53 6.32 -1.33 5.93
N PHE A 54 6.81 -2.56 6.05
CA PHE A 54 7.90 -2.91 6.97
C PHE A 54 9.31 -2.67 6.40
N ILE A 55 9.41 -2.31 5.12
CA ILE A 55 10.70 -2.22 4.43
C ILE A 55 11.61 -1.18 5.08
N ASP A 56 11.04 -0.06 5.54
CA ASP A 56 11.79 1.05 6.15
C ASP A 56 12.46 0.64 7.48
N ASP A 57 11.84 -0.29 8.22
CA ASP A 57 12.41 -0.83 9.45
C ASP A 57 13.48 -1.89 9.18
N VAL A 58 13.25 -2.74 8.18
CA VAL A 58 14.20 -3.81 7.81
C VAL A 58 15.49 -3.22 7.21
N ILE A 59 15.40 -2.15 6.42
CA ILE A 59 16.56 -1.48 5.78
C ILE A 59 17.61 -1.05 6.82
N LYS A 60 17.18 -0.63 8.02
CA LYS A 60 18.08 -0.19 9.11
C LYS A 60 19.09 -1.26 9.52
N TYR A 61 18.74 -2.54 9.38
CA TYR A 61 19.58 -3.68 9.77
C TYR A 61 20.37 -4.28 8.60
N ALA A 62 19.94 -4.07 7.36
CA ALA A 62 20.54 -4.68 6.17
C ALA A 62 21.97 -4.18 5.89
N ILE A 63 22.34 -2.99 6.38
CA ILE A 63 23.64 -2.35 6.12
C ILE A 63 24.79 -3.00 6.93
N TYR A 64 24.50 -3.81 7.97
CA TYR A 64 25.55 -4.45 8.77
C TYR A 64 26.26 -5.63 8.07
N ARG A 65 25.68 -6.20 7.00
CA ARG A 65 26.19 -7.43 6.35
C ARG A 65 27.11 -7.21 5.13
N ARG A 66 27.77 -6.05 5.02
CA ARG A 66 28.72 -5.79 3.91
C ARG A 66 29.99 -5.08 4.39
N ARG A 67 30.71 -5.74 5.30
CA ARG A 67 32.13 -5.50 5.59
C ARG A 67 32.88 -6.82 5.38
N GLU A 68 33.14 -7.13 4.11
CA GLU A 68 34.33 -7.86 3.67
C GLU A 68 35.15 -6.88 2.84
#